data_AF-A0A7K1LH06-F1
#
_entry.id   AF-A0A7K1LH06-F1
#
_cell.length_a   1.000
_cell.length_b   1.000
_cell.length_c   1.000
_cell.angle_alpha   90.00
_cell.angle_beta   90.00
_cell.angle_gamma   90.00
#
_symmetry.space_group_name_H-M   'P 1'
#
loop_
_entity.id
_entity.type
_entity.pdbx_description
1 polymer ?
#
loop_
_entity_poly.entity_id
_entity_poly.type
_entity_poly.pdbx_seq_one_letter_code
_entity_poly.pdbx_strand_id
1 'polypeptide(L)'
;MHRTVRKAVTSFLAITGLFAITVLTDYGMIARDEQSLAMIGLVVVAVAVRGLMYLDSVRHGREPEIQTRDTVTGNLIVVLSAVAYGWLLMGILVGTGVVSSAYESALKEFYGWLSLALFVVAIVVYTIDTFKLRKGRGNEAKAGPAPTETAQPRELIHQGRA
;
A
#
# COMPACT_ATOMS: atom_id res chain seq x y z
N MET A 1 -7.72 -5.99 -11.28
CA MET A 1 -6.93 -4.89 -10.69
C MET A 1 -5.68 -5.48 -10.05
N HIS A 2 -4.49 -5.09 -10.52
CA HIS A 2 -3.20 -5.60 -10.02
C HIS A 2 -3.08 -5.41 -8.49
N ARG A 3 -2.44 -6.33 -7.76
CA ARG A 3 -2.34 -6.27 -6.28
C ARG A 3 -1.72 -4.96 -5.79
N THR A 4 -0.73 -4.45 -6.51
CA THR A 4 -0.06 -3.17 -6.26
C THR A 4 -1.03 -1.99 -6.33
N VAL A 5 -1.92 -1.96 -7.34
CA VAL A 5 -2.89 -0.88 -7.52
C VAL A 5 -3.91 -0.89 -6.39
N ARG A 6 -4.38 -2.08 -5.98
CA ARG A 6 -5.30 -2.22 -4.83
C ARG A 6 -4.68 -1.64 -3.55
N LYS A 7 -3.41 -1.96 -3.29
CA LYS A 7 -2.66 -1.40 -2.16
C LYS A 7 -2.54 0.12 -2.27
N ALA A 8 -2.15 0.63 -3.43
CA ALA A 8 -2.00 2.07 -3.68
C ALA A 8 -3.32 2.83 -3.41
N VAL A 9 -4.45 2.33 -3.91
CA VAL A 9 -5.77 2.95 -3.67
C VAL A 9 -6.13 2.93 -2.18
N THR A 10 -5.90 1.81 -1.48
CA THR A 10 -6.19 1.75 -0.04
C THR A 10 -5.28 2.65 0.78
N SER A 11 -4.00 2.77 0.41
CA SER A 11 -3.05 3.66 1.07
C SER A 11 -3.40 5.13 0.84
N PHE A 12 -3.79 5.47 -0.39
CA PHE A 12 -4.28 6.81 -0.73
C PHE A 12 -5.50 7.19 0.11
N LEU A 13 -6.52 6.33 0.13
CA LEU A 13 -7.74 6.55 0.92
C LEU A 13 -7.43 6.72 2.42
N ALA A 14 -6.56 5.87 2.97
CA ALA A 14 -6.19 5.94 4.39
C ALA A 14 -5.43 7.24 4.73
N ILE A 15 -4.50 7.68 3.88
CA ILE A 15 -3.75 8.91 4.12
C ILE A 15 -4.66 10.13 3.99
N THR A 16 -5.42 10.23 2.89
CA THR A 16 -6.32 11.36 2.68
C THR A 16 -7.38 11.43 3.77
N GLY A 17 -7.95 10.29 4.18
CA GLY A 17 -8.92 10.22 5.27
C GLY A 17 -8.34 10.62 6.62
N LEU A 18 -7.10 10.21 6.93
CA LEU A 18 -6.42 10.60 8.16
C LEU A 18 -6.25 12.12 8.21
N PHE A 19 -5.77 12.73 7.13
CA PHE A 19 -5.63 14.18 7.04
C PHE A 19 -6.97 14.92 7.11
N ALA A 20 -8.01 14.38 6.47
CA ALA A 20 -9.36 14.96 6.54
C ALA A 20 -9.90 14.96 7.97
N ILE A 21 -9.79 13.85 8.71
CA ILE A 21 -10.24 13.77 10.11
C ILE A 21 -9.45 14.76 10.96
N THR A 22 -8.12 14.83 10.79
CA THR A 22 -7.30 15.78 11.57
C THR A 22 -7.69 17.23 11.31
N VAL A 23 -7.97 17.60 10.07
CA VAL A 23 -8.43 18.95 9.71
C VAL A 23 -9.81 19.23 10.31
N LEU A 24 -10.75 18.30 10.21
CA LEU A 24 -12.08 18.44 10.80
C LEU A 24 -12.03 18.58 12.32
N THR A 25 -11.11 17.89 12.99
CA THR A 25 -10.89 18.06 14.44
C THR A 25 -10.30 19.42 14.77
N ASP A 26 -9.36 19.95 13.98
CA ASP A 26 -8.76 21.27 14.22
C ASP A 26 -9.78 22.40 14.04
N TYR A 27 -10.68 22.29 13.05
CA TYR A 27 -11.82 23.21 12.88
C TYR A 27 -12.93 23.04 13.93
N GLY A 28 -12.82 22.09 14.85
CA GLY A 28 -13.83 21.82 15.87
C GLY A 28 -15.12 21.20 15.34
N MET A 29 -15.10 20.65 14.10
CA MET A 29 -16.24 19.94 13.51
C MET A 29 -16.39 18.52 14.05
N ILE A 30 -15.30 17.94 14.57
CA ILE A 30 -15.27 16.65 15.27
C ILE A 30 -14.67 16.88 16.64
N ALA A 31 -15.34 16.40 17.69
CA ALA A 31 -14.82 16.50 19.04
C ALA A 31 -13.58 15.60 19.23
N ARG A 32 -12.65 15.97 20.12
CA ARG A 32 -11.38 15.24 20.29
C ARG A 32 -11.59 13.79 20.78
N ASP A 33 -12.62 13.56 21.57
CA ASP A 33 -13.07 12.23 22.01
C ASP A 33 -13.65 11.40 20.86
N GLU A 34 -14.30 12.05 19.88
CA GLU A 34 -14.82 11.41 18.66
C GLU A 34 -13.75 11.15 17.60
N GLN A 35 -12.59 11.83 17.67
CA GLN A 35 -11.48 11.63 16.73
C GLN A 35 -11.04 10.15 16.65
N SER A 36 -11.01 9.47 17.79
CA SER A 36 -10.64 8.05 17.86
C SER A 36 -11.65 7.17 17.12
N LEU A 37 -12.95 7.45 17.26
CA LEU A 37 -14.02 6.74 16.58
C LEU A 37 -13.94 6.97 15.06
N ALA A 38 -13.70 8.21 14.64
CA ALA A 38 -13.54 8.56 13.22
C ALA A 38 -12.33 7.84 12.59
N MET A 39 -11.20 7.76 13.31
CA MET A 39 -10.01 7.03 12.86
C MET A 39 -10.26 5.53 12.76
N ILE A 40 -10.97 4.92 13.73
CA ILE A 40 -11.39 3.52 13.66
C ILE A 40 -12.31 3.30 12.46
N GLY A 41 -13.28 4.18 12.24
CA GLY A 41 -14.18 4.15 11.10
C GLY A 41 -13.42 4.16 9.77
N LEU A 42 -12.41 5.02 9.64
CA LEU A 42 -11.54 5.06 8.46
C LEU A 42 -10.81 3.73 8.24
N VAL A 43 -10.26 3.12 9.29
CA VAL A 43 -9.60 1.81 9.20
C VAL A 43 -10.59 0.74 8.74
N VAL A 44 -11.79 0.71 9.31
CA VAL A 44 -12.85 -0.24 8.92
C VAL A 44 -13.21 -0.07 7.45
N VAL A 45 -13.40 1.16 6.98
CA VAL A 45 -13.69 1.45 5.57
C VAL A 45 -12.54 1.00 4.66
N ALA A 46 -11.30 1.30 5.02
CA ALA A 46 -10.13 0.87 4.24
C ALA A 46 -10.02 -0.66 4.15
N VAL A 47 -10.29 -1.37 5.25
CA VAL A 47 -10.32 -2.84 5.30
C VAL A 47 -11.48 -3.38 4.46
N ALA A 48 -12.67 -2.79 4.55
CA ALA A 48 -13.84 -3.19 3.78
C ALA A 48 -13.60 -3.01 2.27
N VAL A 49 -13.09 -1.86 1.83
CA VAL A 49 -12.71 -1.60 0.44
C VAL A 49 -11.70 -2.65 -0.04
N ARG A 50 -10.70 -2.95 0.77
CA ARG A 50 -9.69 -3.97 0.43
C ARG A 50 -10.29 -5.38 0.34
N GLY A 51 -11.20 -5.72 1.25
CA GLY A 51 -11.94 -6.98 1.26
C GLY A 51 -12.81 -7.13 0.01
N LEU A 52 -13.54 -6.08 -0.37
CA LEU A 52 -14.35 -6.04 -1.60
C LEU A 52 -13.48 -6.21 -2.85
N MET A 53 -12.35 -5.51 -2.94
CA MET A 53 -11.39 -5.67 -4.04
C MET A 53 -10.78 -7.09 -4.11
N TYR A 54 -10.66 -7.78 -2.97
CA TYR A 54 -10.23 -9.17 -2.93
C TYR A 54 -11.35 -10.11 -3.39
N LEU A 55 -12.55 -9.95 -2.84
CA LEU A 55 -13.73 -10.74 -3.21
C LEU A 55 -14.05 -10.63 -4.71
N ASP A 56 -13.96 -9.42 -5.27
CA ASP A 56 -14.10 -9.18 -6.70
C ASP A 56 -13.07 -9.97 -7.52
N SER A 57 -11.81 -10.00 -7.07
CA SER A 57 -10.77 -10.76 -7.78
C SER A 57 -10.99 -12.27 -7.72
N VAL A 58 -11.46 -12.79 -6.58
CA VAL A 58 -11.81 -14.20 -6.41
C VAL A 58 -13.01 -14.57 -7.29
N ARG A 59 -14.07 -13.76 -7.30
CA ARG A 59 -15.26 -13.98 -8.15
C ARG A 59 -14.92 -14.03 -9.65
N HIS A 60 -13.93 -13.26 -10.08
CA HIS A 60 -13.49 -13.23 -11.48
C HIS A 60 -12.38 -14.25 -11.81
N GLY A 61 -12.13 -15.23 -10.94
CA GLY A 61 -11.14 -16.29 -11.19
C GLY A 61 -9.70 -15.78 -11.29
N ARG A 62 -9.40 -14.56 -10.82
CA ARG A 62 -8.03 -14.06 -10.77
C ARG A 62 -7.35 -14.70 -9.56
N GLU A 63 -6.55 -15.73 -9.80
CA GLU A 63 -5.71 -16.34 -8.77
C GLU A 63 -4.88 -15.28 -8.02
N PRO A 64 -4.56 -15.51 -6.73
CA PRO A 64 -3.68 -14.63 -5.99
C PRO A 64 -2.33 -14.55 -6.70
N GLU A 65 -2.10 -13.39 -7.32
CA GLU A 65 -0.88 -13.02 -8.06
C GLU A 65 0.37 -13.54 -7.34
N ILE A 66 1.09 -14.47 -7.99
CA ILE A 66 2.28 -15.14 -7.45
C ILE A 66 3.27 -14.06 -7.04
N GLN A 67 3.86 -14.22 -5.85
CA GLN A 67 4.83 -13.26 -5.34
C GLN A 67 6.12 -13.36 -6.18
N THR A 68 6.29 -12.43 -7.12
CA THR A 68 7.52 -12.25 -7.89
C THR A 68 8.39 -11.14 -7.29
N ARG A 69 9.65 -11.04 -7.73
CA ARG A 69 10.54 -9.94 -7.35
C ARG A 69 9.92 -8.57 -7.63
N ASP A 70 9.20 -8.44 -8.74
CA ASP A 70 8.54 -7.19 -9.15
C ASP A 70 7.38 -6.83 -8.22
N THR A 71 6.62 -7.82 -7.73
CA THR A 71 5.56 -7.55 -6.74
C THR A 71 6.12 -7.12 -5.38
N VAL A 72 7.29 -7.62 -5.00
CA VAL A 72 7.98 -7.23 -3.74
C VAL A 72 8.49 -5.80 -3.85
N THR A 73 9.18 -5.47 -4.95
CA THR A 73 9.63 -4.10 -5.23
C THR A 73 8.45 -3.14 -5.36
N GLY A 74 7.38 -3.54 -6.06
CA GLY A 74 6.16 -2.75 -6.19
C GLY A 74 5.48 -2.45 -4.86
N ASN A 75 5.50 -3.38 -3.91
CA ASN A 75 4.99 -3.12 -2.56
C ASN A 75 5.81 -2.08 -1.81
N LEU A 76 7.15 -2.16 -1.90
CA LEU A 76 8.03 -1.18 -1.29
C LEU A 76 7.77 0.21 -1.89
N ILE A 77 7.71 0.31 -3.22
CA ILE A 77 7.39 1.56 -3.94
C ILE A 77 6.06 2.15 -3.46
N VAL A 78 5.00 1.34 -3.33
CA VAL A 78 3.70 1.84 -2.85
C VAL A 78 3.80 2.43 -1.45
N VAL A 79 4.57 1.81 -0.53
CA VAL A 79 4.75 2.36 0.82
C VAL A 79 5.54 3.66 0.78
N LEU A 80 6.63 3.72 0.01
CA LEU A 80 7.44 4.92 -0.15
C LEU A 80 6.62 6.08 -0.75
N SER A 81 5.85 5.80 -1.80
CA SER A 81 4.96 6.78 -2.43
C SER A 81 3.85 7.23 -1.49
N ALA A 82 3.32 6.34 -0.64
CA ALA A 82 2.32 6.68 0.37
C ALA A 82 2.91 7.65 1.42
N VAL A 83 4.11 7.39 1.92
CA VAL A 83 4.80 8.29 2.85
C VAL A 83 5.09 9.65 2.20
N ALA A 84 5.62 9.66 0.97
CA ALA A 84 5.86 10.89 0.24
C ALA A 84 4.56 11.69 0.00
N TYR A 85 3.46 11.01 -0.31
CA TYR A 85 2.16 11.63 -0.53
C TYR A 85 1.61 12.30 0.74
N GLY A 86 1.73 11.67 1.91
CA GLY A 86 1.29 12.33 3.15
C GLY A 86 2.18 13.49 3.57
N TRP A 87 3.49 13.44 3.30
CA TRP A 87 4.37 14.62 3.45
C TRP A 87 3.96 15.77 2.52
N LEU A 88 3.57 15.46 1.27
CA LEU A 88 3.07 16.45 0.32
C LEU A 88 1.76 17.08 0.81
N LEU A 89 0.80 16.28 1.29
CA LEU A 89 -0.44 16.80 1.90
C LEU A 89 -0.14 17.67 3.12
N MET A 90 0.77 17.24 3.99
CA MET A 90 1.19 18.03 5.14
C MET A 90 1.78 19.38 4.71
N GLY A 91 2.65 19.39 3.70
CA GLY A 91 3.21 20.61 3.13
C GLY A 91 2.14 21.55 2.56
N ILE A 92 1.11 21.01 1.90
CA ILE A 92 -0.03 21.80 1.39
C ILE A 92 -0.83 22.39 2.56
N LEU A 93 -1.19 21.60 3.56
CA LEU A 93 -2.00 22.04 4.70
C LEU A 93 -1.31 23.15 5.50
N VAL A 94 -0.01 23.00 5.73
CA VAL A 94 0.81 24.01 6.41
C VAL A 94 1.00 25.24 5.52
N GLY A 95 1.36 25.05 4.25
CA GLY A 95 1.62 26.17 3.33
C GLY A 95 0.37 27.01 3.00
N THR A 96 -0.83 26.44 3.15
CA THR A 96 -2.10 27.14 2.94
C THR A 96 -2.69 27.73 4.22
N GLY A 97 -2.11 27.45 5.39
CA GLY A 97 -2.64 27.93 6.68
C GLY A 97 -3.98 27.31 7.08
N VAL A 98 -4.31 26.14 6.53
CA VAL A 98 -5.58 25.43 6.81
C VAL A 98 -5.63 24.87 8.23
N VAL A 99 -4.47 24.56 8.82
CA VAL A 99 -4.34 24.04 10.18
C VAL A 99 -3.67 25.03 11.12
N SER A 100 -4.09 25.04 12.39
CA SER A 100 -3.52 25.89 13.44
C SER A 100 -2.07 25.53 13.77
N SER A 101 -1.28 26.49 14.27
CA SER A 101 0.14 26.29 14.59
C SER A 101 0.40 25.25 15.69
N ALA A 102 -0.51 25.16 16.66
CA ALA A 102 -0.49 24.13 17.70
C ALA A 102 -0.70 22.74 17.09
N TYR A 103 -1.62 22.63 16.13
CA TYR A 103 -1.94 21.38 15.45
C TYR A 103 -0.85 20.98 14.45
N GLU A 104 -0.29 21.93 13.72
CA GLU A 104 0.87 21.74 12.85
C GLU A 104 2.04 21.08 13.60
N SER A 105 2.38 21.59 14.78
CA SER A 105 3.50 21.07 15.58
C SER A 105 3.27 19.61 15.98
N ALA A 106 2.07 19.30 16.50
CA ALA A 106 1.71 17.94 16.89
C ALA A 106 1.64 16.98 15.69
N LEU A 107 1.08 17.43 14.57
CA LEU A 107 0.89 16.62 13.37
C LEU A 107 2.23 16.33 12.67
N LYS A 108 3.16 17.30 12.64
CA LYS A 108 4.52 17.10 12.10
C LYS A 108 5.29 16.06 12.90
N GLU A 109 5.27 16.15 14.24
CA GLU A 109 5.96 15.21 15.11
C GLU A 109 5.37 13.80 14.95
N PHE A 110 4.05 13.67 15.04
CA PHE A 110 3.35 12.40 14.85
C PHE A 110 3.65 11.77 13.48
N TYR A 111 3.53 12.56 12.39
CA TYR A 111 3.75 12.05 11.04
C TYR A 111 5.23 11.70 10.80
N GLY A 112 6.16 12.41 11.44
CA GLY A 112 7.59 12.07 11.47
C GLY A 112 7.82 10.67 12.04
N TRP A 113 7.32 10.38 13.24
CA TRP A 113 7.44 9.06 13.86
C TRP A 113 6.72 7.97 13.07
N LEU A 114 5.51 8.27 12.57
CA LEU A 114 4.75 7.33 11.74
C LEU A 114 5.52 6.98 10.45
N SER A 115 6.11 7.97 9.79
CA SER A 115 6.89 7.76 8.57
C SER A 115 8.10 6.86 8.86
N LEU A 116 8.85 7.12 9.93
CA LEU A 116 9.98 6.29 10.35
C LEU A 116 9.56 4.84 10.61
N ALA A 117 8.46 4.63 11.35
CA ALA A 117 7.93 3.30 11.61
C ALA A 117 7.55 2.56 10.32
N LEU A 118 6.87 3.24 9.38
CA LEU A 118 6.50 2.68 8.08
C LEU A 118 7.73 2.31 7.24
N PHE A 119 8.78 3.14 7.25
CA PHE A 119 10.05 2.83 6.57
C PHE A 119 10.71 1.58 7.14
N VAL A 120 10.83 1.48 8.47
CA VAL A 120 11.44 0.31 9.12
C VAL A 120 10.66 -0.96 8.80
N VAL A 121 9.34 -0.93 8.94
CA VAL A 121 8.48 -2.07 8.62
C VAL A 121 8.59 -2.45 7.15
N ALA A 122 8.61 -1.48 6.22
CA ALA A 122 8.73 -1.75 4.80
C ALA A 122 10.07 -2.42 4.45
N ILE A 123 11.17 -1.97 5.04
CA ILE A 123 12.51 -2.58 4.85
C ILE A 123 12.54 -4.00 5.41
N VAL A 124 11.99 -4.22 6.61
CA VAL A 124 11.93 -5.56 7.22
C VAL A 124 11.13 -6.52 6.34
N VAL A 125 9.92 -6.11 5.90
CA VAL A 125 9.07 -6.93 5.02
C VAL A 125 9.77 -7.20 3.69
N TYR A 126 10.39 -6.19 3.08
CA TYR A 126 11.16 -6.35 1.84
C TYR A 126 12.32 -7.35 2.01
N THR A 127 13.03 -7.28 3.14
CA THR A 127 14.15 -8.19 3.44
C THR A 127 13.66 -9.62 3.63
N ILE A 128 12.57 -9.82 4.37
CA ILE A 128 11.96 -11.15 4.56
C ILE A 128 11.49 -11.73 3.23
N ASP A 129 10.78 -10.94 2.42
CA ASP A 129 10.23 -11.38 1.14
C ASP A 129 11.34 -11.72 0.13
N THR A 130 12.38 -10.88 0.04
CA THR A 130 13.54 -11.17 -0.83
C THR A 130 14.31 -12.40 -0.36
N PHE A 131 14.45 -12.61 0.95
CA PHE A 131 15.09 -13.82 1.50
C PHE A 131 14.29 -15.09 1.18
N LYS A 132 12.96 -15.05 1.32
CA LYS A 132 12.07 -16.16 0.94
C LYS A 132 12.19 -16.50 -0.55
N LEU A 133 12.21 -15.48 -1.42
CA LEU A 133 12.39 -15.68 -2.86
C LEU A 133 13.74 -16.30 -3.21
N ARG A 134 14.82 -15.90 -2.52
CA ARG A 134 16.16 -16.53 -2.69
C ARG A 134 16.16 -17.98 -2.23
N LYS A 135 15.53 -18.30 -1.10
CA LYS A 135 15.44 -19.67 -0.57
C LYS A 135 14.57 -20.57 -1.45
N GLY A 136 13.48 -20.05 -2.01
CA GLY A 136 12.62 -20.77 -2.98
C GLY A 136 13.40 -21.18 -4.23
N ARG A 137 14.13 -20.24 -4.85
CA ARG A 137 15.01 -20.53 -5.99
C ARG A 137 16.15 -21.51 -5.67
N GLY A 138 16.70 -21.44 -4.45
CA GLY A 138 17.73 -22.37 -3.99
C GLY A 138 17.21 -23.81 -3.81
N ASN A 139 15.92 -23.99 -3.56
CA ASN A 139 15.27 -25.30 -3.51
C ASN A 139 14.88 -25.81 -4.90
N GLU A 140 14.42 -24.93 -5.79
CA GLU A 140 14.17 -25.26 -7.21
C GLU A 140 15.46 -25.64 -7.96
N ALA A 141 16.59 -24.99 -7.64
CA ALA A 141 17.89 -25.33 -8.22
C ALA A 141 18.51 -26.63 -7.63
N LYS A 142 18.00 -27.11 -6.49
CA LYS A 142 18.41 -28.39 -5.87
C LYS A 142 17.48 -29.54 -6.24
N ALA A 143 16.25 -29.27 -6.65
CA ALA A 143 15.43 -30.22 -7.39
C ALA A 143 16.08 -30.39 -8.76
N GLY A 144 16.75 -31.52 -8.99
CA GLY A 144 17.37 -31.84 -10.28
C GLY A 144 16.38 -31.72 -11.45
N PRO A 145 16.87 -31.71 -12.70
CA PRO A 145 16.05 -31.43 -13.88
C PRO A 145 14.85 -32.38 -13.91
N ALA A 146 13.64 -31.82 -13.81
CA ALA A 146 12.42 -32.55 -14.13
C ALA A 146 12.48 -32.95 -15.62
N PRO A 147 12.06 -34.18 -15.97
CA PRO A 147 12.13 -34.66 -17.34
C PRO A 147 11.32 -33.76 -18.27
N THR A 148 11.94 -33.45 -19.41
CA THR A 148 11.47 -32.56 -20.46
C THR A 148 10.17 -33.07 -21.09
N GLU A 149 9.01 -32.62 -20.61
CA GLU A 149 7.76 -32.72 -21.37
C GLU A 149 7.54 -31.41 -22.14
N THR A 150 7.94 -31.46 -23.42
CA THR A 150 7.44 -30.69 -24.56
C THR A 150 6.95 -29.26 -24.27
N ALA A 151 7.88 -28.31 -24.40
CA ALA A 151 7.56 -26.91 -24.62
C ALA A 151 6.79 -26.75 -25.95
N GLN A 152 5.47 -26.58 -25.88
CA GLN A 152 4.75 -25.92 -26.97
C GLN A 152 5.02 -24.41 -26.88
N PRO A 153 5.58 -23.78 -27.92
CA PRO A 153 5.78 -22.34 -27.92
C PRO A 153 4.42 -21.65 -27.99
N ARG A 154 4.07 -20.93 -26.93
CA ARG A 154 2.94 -19.98 -26.92
C ARG A 154 3.26 -18.90 -27.97
N GLU A 155 2.65 -19.01 -29.15
CA GLU A 155 2.66 -17.95 -30.14
C GLU A 155 2.11 -16.67 -29.51
N LEU A 156 2.97 -15.67 -29.41
CA LEU A 156 2.62 -14.29 -29.11
C LEU A 156 1.79 -13.76 -30.29
N ILE A 157 0.47 -13.95 -30.23
CA ILE A 157 -0.46 -13.26 -31.12
C ILE A 157 -0.46 -11.78 -30.74
N HIS A 158 0.45 -11.02 -31.35
CA HIS A 158 0.30 -9.59 -31.55
C HIS A 158 -0.77 -9.37 -32.62
N GLN A 159 -2.05 -9.37 -32.23
CA GLN A 159 -3.09 -8.75 -33.05
C GLN A 159 -2.95 -7.23 -32.95
N GLY A 160 -2.07 -6.69 -33.78
CA GLY A 160 -2.11 -5.30 -34.19
C GLY A 160 -3.34 -5.07 -35.07
N ARG A 161 -4.14 -4.07 -34.69
CA ARG A 161 -5.14 -3.45 -35.56
C ARG A 161 -4.44 -2.82 -36.78
N ALA A 162 -4.87 -3.19 -37.97
CA ALA A 162 -5.00 -2.33 -39.15
C ALA A 162 -5.98 -2.99 -40.12
#